data_AF-A0A947BPR9-F1
#
_entry.id   AF-A0A947BPR9-F1
#
_cell.length_a   1.000
_cell.length_b   1.000
_cell.length_c   1.000
_cell.angle_alpha   90.00
_cell.angle_beta   90.00
_cell.angle_gamma   90.00
#
_symmetry.space_group_name_H-M   'P 1'
#
loop_
_entity.id
_entity.type
_entity.pdbx_description
1 polymer ?
#
loop_
_entity_poly.entity_id
_entity_poly.type
_entity_poly.pdbx_seq_one_letter_code
_entity_poly.pdbx_strand_id
1 'polypeptide(L)'
;ITIYDNGAHMPLLWTHLIPATIEGKAMHNVQNAMFAAAMAYSFDKDLDEIRNGLRTFDTSFFQSPGRTNVYNEHPFKVILDYAHNPAGFRAMAELAGRLDPVGKSTIVFSIPGDRRDEDIRESCEACLPEFTHFVCKADLNRRGRGHDELPQLARGYLLELGVDDANITVIAEEQAAVDHALNTAEEGDLLVITADDLAGTWKQIVNLNSEKRETKETIPGTKVFLPGKAKRFVLDQDEELIIDERGVRLASSEPEDAD
;
A
#
# COMPACT_ATOMS: atom_id res chain seq x y z
N ILE A 1 -17.26 2.49 15.88
CA ILE A 1 -18.07 3.49 15.15
C ILE A 1 -19.52 3.35 15.59
N THR A 2 -20.16 4.45 15.94
CA THR A 2 -21.57 4.53 16.33
C THR A 2 -22.21 5.73 15.63
N ILE A 3 -23.49 5.63 15.29
CA ILE A 3 -24.27 6.72 14.70
C ILE A 3 -25.19 7.28 15.79
N TYR A 4 -25.18 8.60 15.93
CA TYR A 4 -26.12 9.33 16.79
C TYR A 4 -27.06 10.12 15.89
N ASP A 5 -28.35 9.81 15.96
CA ASP A 5 -29.40 10.53 15.23
C ASP A 5 -30.64 10.70 16.11
N ASN A 6 -31.13 11.94 16.25
CA ASN A 6 -32.35 12.27 17.00
C ASN A 6 -32.48 11.62 18.39
N GLY A 7 -31.35 11.51 19.12
CA GLY A 7 -31.31 10.88 20.45
C GLY A 7 -31.22 9.35 20.44
N ALA A 8 -31.29 8.72 19.28
CA ALA A 8 -30.95 7.31 19.11
C ALA A 8 -29.42 7.13 19.07
N HIS A 9 -28.93 6.13 19.80
CA HIS A 9 -27.55 5.66 19.77
C HIS A 9 -27.51 4.30 19.08
N MET A 10 -26.91 4.25 17.89
CA MET A 10 -26.90 3.07 17.02
C MET A 10 -25.46 2.56 16.82
N PRO A 11 -25.03 1.55 17.60
CA PRO A 11 -23.74 0.91 17.38
C PRO A 11 -23.65 0.35 15.96
N LEU A 12 -22.68 0.84 15.19
CA LEU A 12 -22.49 0.43 13.81
C LEU A 12 -21.55 -0.77 13.74
N LEU A 13 -20.27 -0.55 14.06
CA LEU A 13 -19.22 -1.55 13.94
C LEU A 13 -18.00 -1.20 14.80
N TRP A 14 -17.37 -2.20 15.41
CA TRP A 14 -16.09 -2.04 16.09
C TRP A 14 -14.98 -1.76 15.08
N THR A 15 -14.06 -0.84 15.39
CA THR A 15 -13.00 -0.45 14.44
C THR A 15 -12.11 -1.62 14.08
N HIS A 16 -11.75 -2.49 15.02
CA HIS A 16 -10.93 -3.66 14.74
C HIS A 16 -11.58 -4.70 13.79
N LEU A 17 -12.88 -4.58 13.50
CA LEU A 17 -13.57 -5.40 12.50
C LEU A 17 -13.59 -4.78 11.09
N ILE A 18 -12.97 -3.61 10.92
CA ILE A 18 -12.81 -2.90 9.65
C ILE A 18 -11.38 -3.16 9.16
N PRO A 19 -11.17 -3.99 8.12
CA PRO A 19 -9.83 -4.39 7.68
C PRO A 19 -8.91 -3.19 7.41
N ALA A 20 -9.42 -2.17 6.70
CA ALA A 20 -8.68 -0.94 6.39
C ALA A 20 -8.15 -0.16 7.61
N THR A 21 -8.66 -0.41 8.82
CA THR A 21 -8.19 0.29 10.03
C THR A 21 -7.03 -0.42 10.74
N ILE A 22 -6.62 -1.60 10.29
CA ILE A 22 -5.52 -2.39 10.87
C ILE A 22 -5.77 -2.59 12.38
N GLU A 23 -6.81 -3.36 12.72
CA GLU A 23 -7.23 -3.59 14.12
C GLU A 23 -7.58 -2.29 14.88
N GLY A 24 -7.93 -1.22 14.17
CA GLY A 24 -8.18 0.11 14.74
C GLY A 24 -6.93 0.94 15.03
N LYS A 25 -5.74 0.49 14.61
CA LYS A 25 -4.47 1.21 14.80
C LYS A 25 -4.31 2.38 13.82
N ALA A 26 -4.80 2.24 12.58
CA ALA A 26 -4.77 3.30 11.58
C ALA A 26 -5.91 4.32 11.83
N MET A 27 -5.64 5.32 12.67
CA MET A 27 -6.65 6.30 13.09
C MET A 27 -7.19 7.16 11.95
N HIS A 28 -6.35 7.49 10.96
CA HIS A 28 -6.82 8.16 9.74
C HIS A 28 -7.87 7.32 9.01
N ASN A 29 -7.69 6.00 8.95
CA ASN A 29 -8.69 5.10 8.36
C ASN A 29 -9.91 4.87 9.26
N VAL A 30 -9.78 4.98 10.58
CA VAL A 30 -10.94 5.05 11.48
C VAL A 30 -11.78 6.29 11.17
N GLN A 31 -11.14 7.45 11.00
CA GLN A 31 -11.82 8.69 10.61
C GLN A 31 -12.47 8.55 9.23
N ASN A 32 -11.77 8.03 8.23
CA ASN A 32 -12.32 7.78 6.89
C ASN A 32 -13.53 6.86 6.93
N ALA A 33 -13.49 5.78 7.73
CA ALA A 33 -14.61 4.88 7.93
C ALA A 33 -15.81 5.58 8.60
N MET A 34 -15.56 6.48 9.56
CA MET A 34 -16.61 7.30 10.17
C MET A 34 -17.26 8.24 9.16
N PHE A 35 -16.47 8.91 8.31
CA PHE A 35 -16.99 9.77 7.25
C PHE A 35 -17.81 8.98 6.22
N ALA A 36 -17.28 7.84 5.76
CA ALA A 36 -17.99 6.97 4.82
C ALA A 36 -19.31 6.46 5.40
N ALA A 37 -19.32 6.05 6.67
CA ALA A 37 -20.54 5.62 7.36
C ALA A 37 -21.58 6.75 7.48
N ALA A 38 -21.16 7.96 7.85
CA ALA A 38 -22.05 9.11 7.99
C ALA A 38 -22.66 9.53 6.64
N MET A 39 -21.86 9.55 5.57
CA MET A 39 -22.34 9.83 4.22
C MET A 39 -23.33 8.77 3.73
N ALA A 40 -22.99 7.49 3.87
CA ALA A 40 -23.87 6.40 3.46
C ALA A 40 -25.20 6.42 4.22
N TYR A 41 -25.15 6.66 5.53
CA TYR A 41 -26.35 6.83 6.37
C TYR A 41 -27.20 8.02 5.91
N SER A 42 -26.57 9.14 5.54
CA SER A 42 -27.27 10.32 5.01
C SER A 42 -27.85 10.12 3.61
N PHE A 43 -27.43 9.07 2.90
CA PHE A 43 -28.02 8.61 1.63
C PHE A 43 -29.00 7.46 1.84
N ASP A 44 -29.59 7.36 3.04
CA ASP A 44 -30.62 6.39 3.40
C ASP A 44 -30.18 4.92 3.20
N LYS A 45 -28.87 4.64 3.34
CA LYS A 45 -28.37 3.26 3.34
C LYS A 45 -28.64 2.58 4.67
N ASP A 46 -29.12 1.35 4.60
CA ASP A 46 -29.40 0.55 5.79
C ASP A 46 -28.10 0.23 6.54
N LEU A 47 -28.18 0.16 7.87
CA LEU A 47 -27.01 -0.07 8.72
C LEU A 47 -26.25 -1.35 8.36
N ASP A 48 -26.95 -2.38 7.87
CA ASP A 48 -26.33 -3.64 7.45
C ASP A 48 -25.55 -3.50 6.14
N GLU A 49 -26.01 -2.68 5.20
CA GLU A 49 -25.24 -2.36 3.98
C GLU A 49 -23.97 -1.59 4.33
N ILE A 50 -24.07 -0.61 5.24
CA ILE A 50 -22.92 0.17 5.73
C ILE A 50 -21.92 -0.74 6.44
N ARG A 51 -22.39 -1.62 7.33
CA ARG A 51 -21.54 -2.62 8.01
C ARG A 51 -20.84 -3.53 7.01
N ASN A 52 -21.57 -4.00 5.99
CA ASN A 52 -21.01 -4.88 4.98
C ASN A 52 -19.90 -4.17 4.19
N GLY A 53 -20.15 -2.94 3.72
CA GLY A 53 -19.13 -2.15 3.01
C GLY A 53 -17.87 -1.91 3.85
N LEU A 54 -18.02 -1.60 5.14
CA LEU A 54 -16.89 -1.42 6.04
C LEU A 54 -16.12 -2.72 6.32
N ARG A 55 -16.80 -3.88 6.36
CA ARG A 55 -16.15 -5.18 6.62
C ARG A 55 -15.42 -5.75 5.41
N THR A 56 -15.82 -5.37 4.21
CA THR A 56 -15.25 -5.91 2.96
C THR A 56 -14.24 -4.98 2.30
N PHE A 57 -14.19 -3.72 2.71
CA PHE A 57 -13.18 -2.78 2.25
C PHE A 57 -11.83 -3.03 2.95
N ASP A 58 -10.84 -3.38 2.14
CA ASP A 58 -9.47 -3.62 2.58
C ASP A 58 -8.52 -2.66 1.85
N THR A 59 -7.43 -2.28 2.52
CA THR A 59 -6.36 -1.50 1.90
C THR A 59 -5.39 -2.39 1.13
N SER A 60 -5.90 -3.41 0.44
CA SER A 60 -5.09 -4.19 -0.49
C SER A 60 -4.61 -3.31 -1.65
N PHE A 61 -3.45 -3.63 -2.22
CA PHE A 61 -2.94 -2.91 -3.39
C PHE A 61 -3.93 -2.93 -4.56
N PHE A 62 -4.73 -3.99 -4.71
CA PHE A 62 -5.71 -4.12 -5.79
C PHE A 62 -6.95 -3.25 -5.61
N GLN A 63 -7.40 -3.03 -4.37
CA GLN A 63 -8.57 -2.20 -4.07
C GLN A 63 -8.21 -0.72 -3.93
N SER A 64 -7.08 -0.41 -3.30
CA SER A 64 -6.68 0.98 -3.01
C SER A 64 -5.15 1.15 -3.09
N PRO A 65 -4.57 1.17 -4.31
CA PRO A 65 -3.12 1.33 -4.49
C PRO A 65 -2.60 2.61 -3.81
N GLY A 66 -1.51 2.50 -3.07
CA GLY A 66 -0.86 3.61 -2.36
C GLY A 66 -1.63 4.12 -1.14
N ARG A 67 -2.59 3.37 -0.61
CA ARG A 67 -3.37 3.75 0.58
C ARG A 67 -3.14 2.77 1.70
N THR A 68 -2.03 2.93 2.41
CA THR A 68 -1.62 2.10 3.56
C THR A 68 -1.68 0.60 3.20
N ASN A 69 -1.08 0.24 2.06
CA ASN A 69 -1.03 -1.15 1.63
C ASN A 69 0.03 -1.89 2.47
N VAL A 70 -0.40 -2.92 3.20
CA VAL A 70 0.47 -3.69 4.09
C VAL A 70 0.97 -4.94 3.39
N TYR A 71 2.27 -5.20 3.49
CA TYR A 71 2.89 -6.47 3.10
C TYR A 71 3.64 -7.05 4.29
N ASN A 72 3.28 -8.28 4.68
CA ASN A 72 3.75 -8.91 5.92
C ASN A 72 4.26 -10.35 5.71
N GLU A 73 4.78 -10.65 4.52
CA GLU A 73 5.34 -11.97 4.16
C GLU A 73 6.87 -12.01 4.23
N HIS A 74 7.51 -10.88 4.57
CA HIS A 74 8.93 -10.80 4.89
C HIS A 74 9.15 -11.01 6.40
N PRO A 75 10.39 -11.22 6.86
CA PRO A 75 10.73 -11.18 8.30
C PRO A 75 10.45 -9.82 8.98
N PHE A 76 10.17 -8.79 8.20
CA PHE A 76 9.76 -7.45 8.62
C PHE A 76 8.45 -7.04 7.94
N LYS A 77 7.80 -6.01 8.49
CA LYS A 77 6.57 -5.45 7.92
C LYS A 77 6.88 -4.31 6.97
N VAL A 78 6.21 -4.28 5.81
CA VAL A 78 6.28 -3.16 4.85
C VAL A 78 4.93 -2.49 4.71
N ILE A 79 4.90 -1.16 4.69
CA ILE A 79 3.72 -0.35 4.37
C ILE A 79 4.05 0.54 3.18
N LEU A 80 3.22 0.47 2.14
CA LEU A 80 3.27 1.36 0.97
C LEU A 80 2.14 2.40 1.06
N ASP A 81 2.48 3.68 0.94
CA ASP A 81 1.54 4.79 0.97
C ASP A 81 1.90 5.89 -0.07
N TYR A 82 0.98 6.83 -0.29
CA TYR A 82 1.12 8.00 -1.16
C TYR A 82 1.16 9.32 -0.37
N ALA A 83 1.46 9.24 0.93
CA ALA A 83 1.67 10.41 1.77
C ALA A 83 2.73 11.35 1.16
N HIS A 84 2.39 12.63 1.06
CA HIS A 84 3.20 13.64 0.36
C HIS A 84 3.10 15.02 1.02
N ASN A 85 2.60 15.09 2.26
CA ASN A 85 2.40 16.31 3.01
C ASN A 85 2.55 16.03 4.53
N PRO A 86 2.75 17.07 5.36
CA PRO A 86 3.00 16.89 6.79
C PRO A 86 1.93 16.09 7.53
N ALA A 87 0.65 16.27 7.18
CA ALA A 87 -0.44 15.53 7.81
C ALA A 87 -0.41 14.03 7.45
N GLY A 88 -0.06 13.69 6.21
CA GLY A 88 0.12 12.32 5.77
C GLY A 88 1.29 11.63 6.48
N PHE A 89 2.44 12.31 6.59
CA PHE A 89 3.59 11.79 7.32
C PHE A 89 3.29 11.58 8.81
N ARG A 90 2.58 12.54 9.44
CA ARG A 90 2.14 12.42 10.83
C ARG A 90 1.23 11.22 11.04
N ALA A 91 0.27 10.98 10.12
CA ALA A 91 -0.60 9.81 10.19
C ALA A 91 0.18 8.49 10.04
N MET A 92 1.21 8.46 9.18
CA MET A 92 2.08 7.29 9.04
C MET A 92 2.95 7.05 10.28
N ALA A 93 3.50 8.11 10.88
CA ALA A 93 4.22 8.03 12.14
C ALA A 93 3.30 7.50 13.26
N GLU A 94 2.13 8.11 13.47
CA GLU A 94 1.16 7.65 14.47
C GLU A 94 0.76 6.17 14.28
N LEU A 95 0.59 5.72 13.03
CA LEU A 95 0.36 4.32 12.73
C LEU A 95 1.57 3.46 13.08
N ALA A 96 2.78 3.88 12.73
CA ALA A 96 4.02 3.17 13.06
C ALA A 96 4.16 2.95 14.57
N GLY A 97 3.95 3.99 15.39
CA GLY A 97 3.99 3.86 16.85
C GLY A 97 2.93 2.92 17.42
N ARG A 98 1.72 2.90 16.83
CA ARG A 98 0.64 1.98 17.24
C ARG A 98 0.85 0.54 16.79
N LEU A 99 1.66 0.31 15.77
CA LEU A 99 2.07 -1.02 15.34
C LEU A 99 3.13 -1.62 16.28
N ASP A 100 3.84 -0.77 17.03
CA ASP A 100 4.82 -1.15 18.06
C ASP A 100 5.84 -2.18 17.54
N PRO A 101 6.62 -1.84 16.50
CA PRO A 101 7.61 -2.75 15.94
C PRO A 101 8.70 -3.08 16.95
N VAL A 102 9.17 -4.33 16.93
CA VAL A 102 10.24 -4.80 17.82
C VAL A 102 11.60 -4.26 17.37
N GLY A 103 11.80 -4.14 16.05
CA GLY A 103 13.02 -3.64 15.43
C GLY A 103 12.98 -2.12 15.18
N LYS A 104 13.75 -1.67 14.19
CA LYS A 104 13.78 -0.26 13.79
C LYS A 104 12.57 0.10 12.91
N SER A 105 12.14 1.35 13.04
CA SER A 105 11.19 1.99 12.14
C SER A 105 11.94 2.82 11.12
N THR A 106 11.90 2.40 9.86
CA THR A 106 12.52 3.09 8.72
C THR A 106 11.45 3.71 7.83
N ILE A 107 11.66 4.95 7.38
CA ILE A 107 10.85 5.57 6.34
C ILE A 107 11.67 5.89 5.08
N VAL A 108 11.18 5.44 3.94
CA VAL A 108 11.62 5.89 2.61
C VAL A 108 10.64 6.95 2.14
N PHE A 109 11.08 8.20 2.03
CA PHE A 109 10.19 9.29 1.70
C PHE A 109 10.75 10.28 0.69
N SER A 110 9.82 10.90 -0.03
CA SER A 110 10.02 12.10 -0.83
C SER A 110 8.95 13.12 -0.50
N ILE A 111 9.26 14.38 -0.77
CA ILE A 111 8.30 15.47 -0.66
C ILE A 111 8.15 16.07 -2.07
N PRO A 112 6.95 16.47 -2.50
CA PRO A 112 6.75 17.11 -3.80
C PRO A 112 7.59 18.38 -3.97
N GLY A 113 8.26 18.52 -5.12
CA GLY A 113 9.21 19.63 -5.39
C GLY A 113 8.60 21.04 -5.42
N ASP A 114 7.27 21.14 -5.54
CA ASP A 114 6.48 22.38 -5.50
C ASP A 114 6.06 22.79 -4.08
N ARG A 115 6.44 22.01 -3.05
CA ARG A 115 6.20 22.37 -1.65
C ARG A 115 7.14 23.49 -1.21
N ARG A 116 6.64 24.29 -0.28
CA ARG A 116 7.44 25.31 0.40
C ARG A 116 8.45 24.60 1.30
N ASP A 117 9.60 25.22 1.47
CA ASP A 117 10.66 24.72 2.35
C ASP A 117 10.16 24.47 3.80
N GLU A 118 9.22 25.28 4.29
CA GLU A 118 8.55 25.07 5.59
C GLU A 118 7.67 23.80 5.63
N ASP A 119 6.97 23.47 4.54
CA ASP A 119 6.20 22.22 4.45
C ASP A 119 7.12 21.00 4.39
N ILE A 120 8.31 21.17 3.78
CA ILE A 120 9.34 20.14 3.71
C ILE A 120 9.89 19.86 5.11
N ARG A 121 10.23 20.92 5.85
CA ARG A 121 10.67 20.80 7.24
C ARG A 121 9.60 20.17 8.13
N GLU A 122 8.35 20.62 8.05
CA GLU A 122 7.25 20.06 8.85
C GLU A 122 7.02 18.58 8.53
N SER A 123 7.23 18.17 7.27
CA SER A 123 7.16 16.76 6.87
C SER A 123 8.26 15.93 7.54
N CYS A 124 9.49 16.44 7.64
CA CYS A 124 10.56 15.79 8.40
C CYS A 124 10.21 15.69 9.89
N GLU A 125 9.77 16.81 10.49
CA GLU A 125 9.37 16.86 11.91
C GLU A 125 8.25 15.88 12.24
N ALA A 126 7.28 15.70 11.34
CA ALA A 126 6.16 14.78 11.50
C ALA A 126 6.58 13.31 11.59
N CYS A 127 7.74 12.94 11.04
CA CYS A 127 8.26 11.56 11.07
C CYS A 127 9.05 11.23 12.35
N LEU A 128 9.67 12.22 12.98
CA LEU A 128 10.61 12.03 14.10
C LEU A 128 10.07 11.33 15.35
N PRO A 129 8.76 11.38 15.69
CA PRO A 129 8.28 10.70 16.88
C PRO A 129 8.49 9.18 16.86
N GLU A 130 8.45 8.56 15.67
CA GLU A 130 8.40 7.10 15.54
C GLU A 130 9.45 6.53 14.59
N PHE A 131 9.91 7.29 13.59
CA PHE A 131 10.93 6.81 12.65
C PHE A 131 12.34 7.16 13.14
N THR A 132 13.23 6.18 13.13
CA THR A 132 14.62 6.33 13.56
C THR A 132 15.61 6.34 12.40
N HIS A 133 15.22 5.76 11.25
CA HIS A 133 16.04 5.68 10.05
C HIS A 133 15.30 6.27 8.85
N PHE A 134 16.03 7.00 8.02
CA PHE A 134 15.47 7.81 6.95
C PHE A 134 16.18 7.54 5.63
N VAL A 135 15.42 7.19 4.60
CA VAL A 135 15.91 7.13 3.22
C VAL A 135 15.24 8.24 2.43
N CYS A 136 16.00 9.29 2.15
CA CYS A 136 15.54 10.46 1.42
C CYS A 136 15.70 10.22 -0.08
N LYS A 137 14.59 10.27 -0.83
CA LYS A 137 14.55 10.15 -2.30
C LYS A 137 13.88 11.36 -2.96
N ALA A 138 13.97 11.43 -4.28
CA ALA A 138 13.21 12.39 -5.08
C ALA A 138 11.96 11.73 -5.68
N ASP A 139 10.91 12.52 -5.93
CA ASP A 139 9.80 12.12 -6.81
C ASP A 139 10.31 11.95 -8.25
N LEU A 140 9.62 11.14 -9.04
CA LEU A 140 9.89 11.05 -10.49
C LEU A 140 9.64 12.40 -11.16
N ASN A 141 8.55 13.07 -10.77
CA ASN A 141 8.30 14.46 -11.14
C ASN A 141 8.87 15.43 -10.09
N ARG A 142 10.05 15.98 -10.41
CA ARG A 142 10.79 16.92 -9.54
C ARG A 142 10.22 18.34 -9.53
N ARG A 143 9.21 18.65 -10.36
CA ARG A 143 8.51 19.95 -10.39
C ARG A 143 9.45 21.16 -10.44
N GLY A 144 10.53 21.05 -11.23
CA GLY A 144 11.51 22.12 -11.45
C GLY A 144 12.72 22.11 -10.50
N ARG A 145 12.75 21.24 -9.49
CA ARG A 145 13.90 21.04 -8.60
C ARG A 145 14.98 20.16 -9.22
N GLY A 146 16.20 20.28 -8.73
CA GLY A 146 17.38 19.48 -9.14
C GLY A 146 17.26 17.99 -8.82
N HIS A 147 18.22 17.19 -9.32
CA HIS A 147 18.19 15.73 -9.24
C HIS A 147 18.03 15.19 -7.82
N ASP A 148 18.84 15.69 -6.90
CA ASP A 148 18.85 15.33 -5.48
C ASP A 148 18.57 16.54 -4.58
N GLU A 149 18.10 17.66 -5.11
CA GLU A 149 17.92 18.89 -4.34
C GLU A 149 17.00 18.70 -3.11
N LEU A 150 15.84 18.08 -3.32
CA LEU A 150 14.88 17.81 -2.24
C LEU A 150 15.34 16.76 -1.23
N PRO A 151 15.90 15.60 -1.62
CA PRO A 151 16.41 14.67 -0.62
C PRO A 151 17.62 15.22 0.15
N GLN A 152 18.46 16.06 -0.45
CA GLN A 152 19.53 16.77 0.28
C GLN A 152 18.96 17.81 1.26
N LEU A 153 17.92 18.55 0.86
CA LEU A 153 17.24 19.50 1.73
C LEU A 153 16.59 18.79 2.93
N ALA A 154 15.92 17.66 2.68
CA ALA A 154 15.35 16.83 3.73
C ALA A 154 16.41 16.30 4.70
N ARG A 155 17.57 15.81 4.19
CA ARG A 155 18.71 15.45 5.03
C ARG A 155 19.19 16.62 5.88
N GLY A 156 19.29 17.83 5.32
CA GLY A 156 19.66 19.04 6.05
C GLY A 156 18.74 19.30 7.25
N TYR A 157 17.42 19.24 7.03
CA TYR A 157 16.46 19.42 8.12
C TYR A 157 16.51 18.30 9.16
N LEU A 158 16.64 17.04 8.75
CA LEU A 158 16.76 15.92 9.69
C LEU A 158 17.99 16.08 10.61
N LEU A 159 19.14 16.51 10.06
CA LEU A 159 20.34 16.80 10.85
C LEU A 159 20.11 17.97 11.83
N GLU A 160 19.50 19.06 11.38
CA GLU A 160 19.15 20.20 12.25
C GLU A 160 18.20 19.82 13.39
N LEU A 161 17.31 18.85 13.14
CA LEU A 161 16.36 18.32 14.11
C LEU A 161 16.97 17.25 15.03
N GLY A 162 18.27 16.96 14.89
CA GLY A 162 19.03 16.10 15.80
C GLY A 162 19.06 14.62 15.42
N VAL A 163 18.69 14.25 14.19
CA VAL A 163 18.88 12.89 13.69
C VAL A 163 20.36 12.65 13.43
N ASP A 164 20.89 11.51 13.89
CA ASP A 164 22.27 11.11 13.60
C ASP A 164 22.45 10.91 12.08
N ASP A 165 23.52 11.44 11.51
CA ASP A 165 23.83 11.30 10.09
C ASP A 165 23.96 9.83 9.67
N ALA A 166 24.40 8.95 10.59
CA ALA A 166 24.47 7.51 10.34
C ALA A 166 23.10 6.86 10.07
N ASN A 167 22.01 7.53 10.45
CA ASN A 167 20.63 7.06 10.25
C ASN A 167 19.95 7.72 9.05
N ILE A 168 20.67 8.52 8.26
CA ILE A 168 20.12 9.22 7.09
C ILE A 168 20.85 8.76 5.83
N THR A 169 20.11 8.13 4.91
CA THR A 169 20.60 7.76 3.59
C THR A 169 19.94 8.64 2.53
N VAL A 170 20.73 9.17 1.60
CA VAL A 170 20.22 9.92 0.42
C VAL A 170 20.41 9.09 -0.83
N ILE A 171 19.31 8.70 -1.48
CA ILE A 171 19.31 8.00 -2.77
C ILE A 171 18.20 8.62 -3.63
N ALA A 172 18.58 9.45 -4.60
CA ALA A 172 17.62 10.24 -5.37
C ALA A 172 16.65 9.39 -6.20
N GLU A 173 17.11 8.28 -6.76
CA GLU A 173 16.31 7.40 -7.62
C GLU A 173 15.44 6.45 -6.80
N GLU A 174 14.12 6.53 -7.00
CA GLU A 174 13.13 5.82 -6.18
C GLU A 174 13.36 4.31 -6.09
N GLN A 175 13.58 3.65 -7.23
CA GLN A 175 13.80 2.20 -7.26
C GLN A 175 15.03 1.80 -6.44
N ALA A 176 16.13 2.54 -6.56
CA ALA A 176 17.36 2.27 -5.80
C ALA A 176 17.19 2.55 -4.30
N ALA A 177 16.43 3.59 -3.94
CA ALA A 177 16.11 3.91 -2.54
C ALA A 177 15.28 2.80 -1.89
N VAL A 178 14.26 2.32 -2.61
CA VAL A 178 13.40 1.21 -2.18
C VAL A 178 14.21 -0.08 -2.07
N ASP A 179 15.05 -0.41 -3.05
CA ASP A 179 15.92 -1.59 -3.00
C ASP A 179 16.88 -1.54 -1.82
N HIS A 180 17.50 -0.38 -1.56
CA HIS A 180 18.37 -0.18 -0.40
C HIS A 180 17.61 -0.46 0.90
N ALA A 181 16.42 0.12 1.07
CA ALA A 181 15.63 -0.03 2.28
C ALA A 181 15.15 -1.47 2.50
N LEU A 182 14.69 -2.13 1.43
CA LEU A 182 14.26 -3.54 1.49
C LEU A 182 15.41 -4.50 1.82
N ASN A 183 16.63 -4.24 1.31
CA ASN A 183 17.80 -5.08 1.57
C ASN A 183 18.49 -4.83 2.91
N THR A 184 18.17 -3.71 3.58
CA THR A 184 18.77 -3.33 4.88
C THR A 184 17.80 -3.51 6.07
N ALA A 185 16.55 -3.86 5.79
CA ALA A 185 15.58 -4.20 6.82
C ALA A 185 15.88 -5.59 7.41
N GLU A 186 15.80 -5.67 8.74
CA GLU A 186 16.06 -6.85 9.54
C GLU A 186 14.77 -7.42 10.13
N GLU A 187 14.82 -8.62 10.70
CA GLU A 187 13.65 -9.24 11.31
C GLU A 187 13.04 -8.37 12.42
N GLY A 188 11.72 -8.20 12.39
CA GLY A 188 10.98 -7.38 13.35
C GLY A 188 10.93 -5.88 13.04
N ASP A 189 11.60 -5.42 11.99
CA ASP A 189 11.54 -4.03 11.55
C ASP A 189 10.17 -3.63 10.98
N LEU A 190 9.93 -2.32 10.97
CA LEU A 190 8.88 -1.69 10.19
C LEU A 190 9.48 -0.79 9.12
N LEU A 191 9.12 -1.04 7.88
CA LEU A 191 9.50 -0.23 6.73
C LEU A 191 8.28 0.47 6.14
N VAL A 192 8.26 1.80 6.17
CA VAL A 192 7.22 2.61 5.51
C VAL A 192 7.81 3.26 4.27
N ILE A 193 7.14 3.11 3.13
CA ILE A 193 7.59 3.63 1.84
C ILE A 193 6.50 4.54 1.29
N THR A 194 6.83 5.82 1.06
CA THR A 194 5.99 6.70 0.26
C THR A 194 6.50 6.73 -1.18
N ALA A 195 5.68 6.28 -2.14
CA ALA A 195 6.13 6.10 -3.53
C ALA A 195 5.34 6.94 -4.53
N ASP A 196 6.01 7.39 -5.59
CA ASP A 196 5.38 8.02 -6.76
C ASP A 196 4.99 6.93 -7.79
N ASP A 197 5.90 5.98 -8.08
CA ASP A 197 5.59 4.76 -8.84
C ASP A 197 5.08 3.64 -7.92
N LEU A 198 3.79 3.71 -7.62
CA LEU A 198 3.11 2.72 -6.78
C LEU A 198 3.24 1.29 -7.31
N ALA A 199 3.14 1.10 -8.63
CA ALA A 199 3.13 -0.23 -9.23
C ALA A 199 4.54 -0.84 -9.29
N GLY A 200 5.55 -0.05 -9.65
CA GLY A 200 6.95 -0.48 -9.62
C GLY A 200 7.41 -0.77 -8.20
N THR A 201 7.13 0.13 -7.26
CA THR A 201 7.48 -0.06 -5.86
C THR A 201 6.81 -1.30 -5.26
N TRP A 202 5.50 -1.51 -5.52
CA TRP A 202 4.82 -2.71 -5.03
C TRP A 202 5.45 -3.99 -5.59
N LYS A 203 5.87 -4.00 -6.87
CA LYS A 203 6.59 -5.13 -7.46
C LYS A 203 7.93 -5.39 -6.76
N GLN A 204 8.69 -4.36 -6.38
CA GLN A 204 9.93 -4.54 -5.61
C GLN A 204 9.65 -5.16 -4.24
N ILE A 205 8.63 -4.64 -3.53
CA ILE A 205 8.23 -5.14 -2.21
C ILE A 205 7.91 -6.63 -2.27
N VAL A 206 7.04 -7.07 -3.19
CA VAL A 206 6.60 -8.47 -3.23
C VAL A 206 7.67 -9.44 -3.76
N ASN A 207 8.63 -8.96 -4.56
CA ASN A 207 9.61 -9.80 -5.26
C ASN A 207 11.03 -9.79 -4.64
N LEU A 208 11.26 -9.11 -3.52
CA LEU A 208 12.59 -8.99 -2.86
C LEU A 208 13.40 -10.31 -2.80
N ASN A 209 12.72 -11.46 -2.68
CA ASN A 209 13.35 -12.78 -2.61
C ASN A 209 12.86 -13.77 -3.68
N SER A 210 12.22 -13.33 -4.77
CA SER A 210 11.75 -14.24 -5.82
C SER A 210 12.90 -14.94 -6.55
N GLU A 211 14.07 -14.30 -6.68
CA GLU A 211 15.26 -14.91 -7.28
C GLU A 211 16.04 -15.81 -6.29
N LYS A 212 15.95 -15.57 -4.98
CA LYS A 212 16.54 -16.45 -3.94
C LYS A 212 15.69 -17.70 -3.66
N ARG A 213 14.46 -17.78 -4.16
CA ARG A 213 13.53 -18.92 -3.94
C ARG A 213 13.82 -20.15 -4.82
N GLU A 214 14.83 -20.15 -5.68
CA GLU A 214 15.14 -21.28 -6.59
C GLU A 214 15.89 -22.47 -5.97
N THR A 215 16.11 -22.51 -4.65
CA THR A 215 16.70 -23.71 -3.98
C THR A 215 15.89 -24.16 -2.78
N LYS A 216 14.58 -24.42 -2.97
CA LYS A 216 13.92 -25.41 -2.12
C LYS A 216 14.16 -26.79 -2.73
N GLU A 217 15.04 -27.56 -2.09
CA GLU A 217 15.15 -29.00 -2.33
C GLU A 217 13.74 -29.61 -2.27
N THR A 218 13.30 -30.18 -3.38
CA THR A 218 12.04 -30.92 -3.45
C THR A 218 12.13 -32.13 -2.52
N ILE A 219 11.26 -32.20 -1.52
CA ILE A 219 11.05 -33.40 -0.70
C ILE A 219 10.57 -34.51 -1.65
N PRO A 220 11.29 -35.64 -1.80
CA PRO A 220 10.83 -36.74 -2.64
C PRO A 220 9.55 -37.33 -2.04
N GLY A 221 8.41 -37.17 -2.72
CA GLY A 221 7.17 -37.86 -2.37
C GLY A 221 5.91 -36.99 -2.29
N THR A 222 6.01 -35.66 -2.26
CA THR A 222 4.81 -34.81 -2.35
C THR A 222 4.46 -34.60 -3.81
N LYS A 223 3.54 -35.42 -4.34
CA LYS A 223 2.86 -35.11 -5.60
C LYS A 223 1.96 -33.88 -5.38
N VAL A 224 2.55 -32.69 -5.48
CA VAL A 224 1.78 -31.49 -5.78
C VAL A 224 1.21 -31.71 -7.18
N PHE A 225 -0.11 -31.81 -7.27
CA PHE A 225 -0.79 -31.80 -8.57
C PHE A 225 -0.62 -30.41 -9.16
N LEU A 226 0.40 -30.24 -9.97
CA LEU A 226 0.51 -29.16 -10.94
C LEU A 226 -0.40 -29.55 -12.10
N PRO A 227 -1.53 -28.86 -12.37
CA PRO A 227 -2.23 -29.05 -13.62
C PRO A 227 -1.24 -28.74 -14.75
N GLY A 228 -0.82 -29.79 -15.47
CA GLY A 228 0.21 -29.71 -16.47
C GLY A 228 -0.22 -28.77 -17.59
N LYS A 229 0.47 -27.61 -17.68
CA LYS A 229 0.25 -26.53 -18.65
C LYS A 229 -1.19 -25.97 -18.58
N ALA A 230 -1.33 -24.66 -18.39
CA ALA A 230 -2.56 -24.00 -18.83
C ALA A 230 -2.81 -24.44 -20.28
N LYS A 231 -3.87 -25.22 -20.51
CA LYS A 231 -4.28 -25.55 -21.87
C LYS A 231 -4.51 -24.21 -22.54
N ARG A 232 -3.67 -23.88 -23.51
CA ARG A 232 -3.97 -22.82 -24.47
C ARG A 232 -5.34 -23.19 -25.01
N PHE A 233 -6.34 -22.32 -24.81
CA PHE A 233 -7.66 -22.55 -25.36
C PHE A 233 -7.49 -22.48 -26.89
N VAL A 234 -7.64 -23.62 -27.55
CA VAL A 234 -7.59 -23.74 -29.01
C VAL A 234 -9.03 -24.00 -29.41
N LEU A 235 -9.57 -23.16 -30.28
CA LEU A 235 -10.91 -23.35 -30.84
C LEU A 235 -10.94 -24.67 -31.62
N ASP A 236 -12.00 -25.46 -31.46
CA ASP A 236 -12.25 -26.60 -32.34
C ASP A 236 -12.59 -26.11 -33.76
N GLN A 237 -12.48 -26.99 -34.78
CA GLN A 237 -12.63 -26.59 -36.19
C GLN A 237 -13.97 -25.91 -36.53
N ASP A 238 -14.98 -26.15 -35.69
CA ASP A 238 -16.36 -25.69 -35.88
C ASP A 238 -16.75 -24.57 -34.88
N GLU A 239 -15.77 -24.00 -34.16
CA GLU A 239 -15.97 -22.91 -33.20
C GLU A 239 -15.32 -21.59 -33.68
N GLU A 240 -16.10 -20.52 -33.72
CA GLU A 240 -15.65 -19.16 -34.02
C GLU A 240 -15.77 -18.23 -32.80
N LEU A 241 -14.77 -17.37 -32.64
CA LEU A 241 -14.77 -16.33 -31.60
C LEU A 241 -15.35 -15.03 -32.17
N ILE A 242 -16.52 -14.62 -31.70
CA ILE A 242 -17.16 -13.36 -32.08
C ILE A 242 -16.83 -12.29 -31.04
N ILE A 243 -16.22 -11.20 -31.48
CA ILE A 243 -15.95 -10.02 -30.66
C ILE A 243 -16.78 -8.87 -31.23
N ASP A 244 -17.80 -8.44 -30.49
CA ASP A 244 -18.63 -7.29 -30.84
C ASP A 244 -18.79 -6.32 -29.65
N GLU A 245 -19.54 -5.26 -29.86
CA GLU A 245 -19.84 -4.23 -28.84
C GLU A 245 -20.59 -4.76 -27.59
N ARG A 246 -21.03 -6.03 -27.59
CA ARG A 246 -21.61 -6.74 -26.44
C ARG A 246 -20.62 -7.66 -25.72
N GLY A 247 -19.37 -7.75 -26.19
CA GLY A 247 -18.30 -8.53 -25.57
C GLY A 247 -17.77 -9.67 -26.46
N VAL A 248 -17.06 -10.61 -25.82
CA VAL A 248 -16.46 -11.77 -26.48
C VAL A 248 -17.33 -13.01 -26.24
N ARG A 249 -17.74 -13.71 -27.30
CA ARG A 249 -18.51 -14.96 -27.22
C ARG A 249 -18.02 -16.01 -28.22
N LEU A 250 -18.22 -17.29 -27.89
CA LEU A 250 -17.97 -18.44 -28.77
C LEU A 250 -19.27 -18.78 -29.52
N ALA A 251 -19.17 -19.03 -30.82
CA ALA A 251 -20.26 -19.52 -31.66
C ALA A 251 -19.83 -20.85 -32.31
N SER A 252 -20.71 -21.85 -32.28
CA SER A 252 -20.50 -23.13 -32.96
C SER A 252 -21.31 -23.14 -34.26
N SER A 253 -20.72 -23.64 -35.35
CA SER A 253 -21.40 -23.83 -36.63
C SER A 253 -21.85 -25.28 -36.81
N GLU A 254 -22.70 -25.80 -35.93
CA GLU A 254 -23.51 -26.96 -36.29
C GLU A 254 -24.71 -26.50 -37.16
N PRO A 255 -25.01 -27.14 -38.29
CA PRO A 255 -26.29 -26.95 -38.94
C PRO A 255 -27.37 -27.47 -37.99
N GLU A 256 -28.32 -26.61 -37.61
CA GLU A 256 -29.53 -27.00 -36.90
C GLU A 256 -30.27 -28.07 -37.72
N ASP A 257 -30.15 -29.34 -37.33
CA ASP A 257 -31.11 -30.36 -37.73
C ASP A 257 -32.43 -30.01 -37.04
N ALA A 258 -33.36 -29.52 -37.85
CA ALA A 258 -34.73 -29.23 -37.45
C ALA A 258 -35.49 -30.53 -37.17
N ASP A 259 -36.10 -30.61 -35.98
CA ASP A 259 -37.32 -31.37 -35.69
C ASP A 259 -38.22 -30.55 -34.75
#